data_AF-E8LK37-F1
#
_entry.id   AF-E8LK37-F1
#
_cell.length_a   1.000
_cell.length_b   1.000
_cell.length_c   1.000
_cell.angle_alpha   90.00
_cell.angle_beta   90.00
_cell.angle_gamma   90.00
#
_symmetry.space_group_name_H-M   'P 1'
#
loop_
_entity.id
_entity.type
_entity.pdbx_description
1 polymer ?
#
loop_
_entity_poly.entity_id
_entity_poly.type
_entity_poly.pdbx_seq_one_letter_code
_entity_poly.pdbx_strand_id
1 'polypeptide(L)'
;MAQYFMIMALRSSDASIVSPLLVLKIPILTAISLILFHDSFELHQYFAITAILLLSWVFSSLSGQIRIRALIFIFAACFCYVLADIATVTLAKTFKAPPIEQAIILNIYNYIAALVFFIPCAFIKKVKLNDMYNCKYVAITWIVSSTLMVIAFNLSGVVSGNIIQSLRGAFGIVIVMMFFKDQIIDHKTKWQTKVTLSLLMTLSVVCFYI
;
A
#
# COMPACT_ATOMS: atom_id res chain seq x y z
N MET A 1 11.90 -7.31 3.06
CA MET A 1 11.82 -7.65 1.61
C MET A 1 10.93 -6.70 0.82
N ALA A 2 9.62 -6.61 1.08
CA ALA A 2 8.68 -5.79 0.28
C ALA A 2 9.12 -4.32 0.12
N GLN A 3 9.58 -3.70 1.21
CA GLN A 3 10.10 -2.33 1.24
C GLN A 3 11.31 -2.12 0.30
N TYR A 4 12.18 -3.11 0.19
CA TYR A 4 13.35 -3.03 -0.69
C TYR A 4 12.92 -2.96 -2.17
N PHE A 5 11.99 -3.82 -2.59
CA PHE A 5 11.43 -3.78 -3.93
C PHE A 5 10.64 -2.50 -4.20
N MET A 6 9.92 -1.99 -3.21
CA MET A 6 9.22 -0.70 -3.31
C MET A 6 10.19 0.47 -3.54
N ILE A 7 11.31 0.51 -2.81
CA ILE A 7 12.34 1.54 -3.01
C ILE A 7 13.00 1.41 -4.39
N MET A 8 13.24 0.19 -4.88
CA MET A 8 13.76 -0.04 -6.23
C MET A 8 12.76 0.38 -7.32
N ALA A 9 11.47 0.15 -7.10
CA ALA A 9 10.41 0.62 -7.98
C ALA A 9 10.37 2.17 -8.03
N LEU A 10 10.46 2.84 -6.88
CA LEU A 10 10.51 4.30 -6.77
C LEU A 10 11.77 4.92 -7.36
N ARG A 11 12.91 4.22 -7.36
CA ARG A 11 14.11 4.66 -8.08
C ARG A 11 13.97 4.53 -9.59
N SER A 12 13.12 3.63 -10.05
CA SER A 12 12.95 3.33 -11.47
C SER A 12 11.83 4.15 -12.13
N SER A 13 10.86 4.62 -11.34
CA SER A 13 9.65 5.33 -11.78
C SER A 13 9.16 6.33 -10.74
N ASP A 14 8.43 7.36 -11.17
CA ASP A 14 7.90 8.39 -10.28
C ASP A 14 6.90 7.85 -9.25
N ALA A 15 6.92 8.40 -8.04
CA ALA A 15 6.05 8.01 -6.94
C ALA A 15 4.55 8.12 -7.25
N SER A 16 4.19 9.06 -8.14
CA SER A 16 2.82 9.28 -8.63
C SER A 16 2.29 8.12 -9.48
N ILE A 17 3.17 7.36 -10.14
CA ILE A 17 2.86 6.18 -10.95
C ILE A 17 2.85 4.91 -10.08
N VAL A 18 3.77 4.85 -9.09
CA VAL A 18 3.92 3.67 -8.22
C VAL A 18 2.77 3.57 -7.21
N SER A 19 2.37 4.67 -6.57
CA SER A 19 1.34 4.68 -5.51
C SER A 19 -0.02 4.08 -5.90
N PRO A 20 -0.61 4.39 -7.07
CA PRO A 20 -1.85 3.80 -7.57
C PRO A 20 -1.68 2.34 -7.99
N LEU A 21 -0.50 1.95 -8.43
CA LEU A 21 -0.22 0.57 -8.85
C LEU A 21 -0.10 -0.40 -7.66
N LEU A 22 0.07 0.11 -6.43
CA LEU A 22 0.00 -0.74 -5.23
C LEU A 22 -1.39 -1.37 -5.05
N VAL A 23 -2.42 -0.85 -5.71
CA VAL A 23 -3.76 -1.45 -5.74
C VAL A 23 -3.75 -2.84 -6.40
N LEU A 24 -2.72 -3.17 -7.19
CA LEU A 24 -2.47 -4.51 -7.73
C LEU A 24 -2.29 -5.57 -6.63
N LYS A 25 -2.07 -5.17 -5.37
CA LYS A 25 -2.08 -6.10 -4.24
C LYS A 25 -3.43 -6.77 -4.01
N ILE A 26 -4.55 -6.10 -4.35
CA ILE A 26 -5.90 -6.63 -4.12
C ILE A 26 -6.13 -7.95 -4.87
N PRO A 27 -5.95 -8.05 -6.21
CA PRO A 27 -6.16 -9.32 -6.91
C PRO A 27 -5.20 -10.42 -6.45
N ILE A 28 -3.95 -10.07 -6.08
CA ILE A 28 -3.00 -11.03 -5.52
C ILE A 28 -3.53 -11.57 -4.18
N LEU A 29 -4.06 -10.70 -3.33
CA LEU A 29 -4.67 -11.09 -2.06
C LEU A 29 -5.94 -11.92 -2.26
N THR A 30 -6.82 -11.55 -3.19
CA THR A 30 -8.02 -12.32 -3.52
C THR A 30 -7.67 -13.71 -4.03
N ALA A 31 -6.68 -13.82 -4.94
CA ALA A 31 -6.19 -15.10 -5.44
C ALA A 31 -5.61 -15.98 -4.31
N ILE A 32 -4.79 -15.40 -3.44
CA ILE A 32 -4.23 -16.12 -2.29
C ILE A 32 -5.33 -16.51 -1.29
N SER A 33 -6.32 -15.65 -1.05
CA SER A 33 -7.42 -15.93 -0.12
C SER A 33 -8.33 -17.06 -0.64
N LEU A 34 -8.64 -17.07 -1.94
CA LEU A 34 -9.35 -18.16 -2.60
C LEU A 34 -8.61 -19.50 -2.44
N ILE A 35 -7.29 -19.51 -2.66
CA ILE A 35 -6.48 -20.73 -2.66
C ILE A 35 -6.22 -21.25 -1.23
N LEU A 36 -5.86 -20.38 -0.29
CA LEU A 36 -5.47 -20.77 1.06
C LEU A 36 -6.63 -20.82 2.06
N PHE A 37 -7.58 -19.87 1.97
CA PHE A 37 -8.64 -19.72 2.96
C PHE A 37 -9.99 -20.29 2.48
N HIS A 38 -10.11 -20.71 1.21
CA HIS A 38 -11.33 -21.24 0.60
C HIS A 38 -12.55 -20.30 0.76
N ASP A 39 -12.29 -18.99 0.83
CA ASP A 39 -13.35 -17.99 0.95
C ASP A 39 -14.13 -17.87 -0.37
N SER A 40 -15.45 -17.93 -0.28
CA SER A 40 -16.36 -17.73 -1.41
C SER A 40 -16.63 -16.24 -1.61
N PHE A 41 -16.08 -15.65 -2.68
CA PHE A 41 -16.39 -14.28 -3.07
C PHE A 41 -17.67 -14.22 -3.91
N GLU A 42 -18.54 -13.28 -3.61
CA GLU A 42 -19.76 -13.05 -4.39
C GLU A 42 -19.43 -12.33 -5.71
N LEU A 43 -20.33 -12.47 -6.71
CA LEU A 43 -20.16 -11.85 -8.04
C LEU A 43 -19.93 -10.33 -7.97
N HIS A 44 -20.56 -9.63 -7.03
CA HIS A 44 -20.41 -8.18 -6.86
C HIS A 44 -18.96 -7.78 -6.48
N GLN A 45 -18.26 -8.64 -5.73
CA GLN A 45 -16.88 -8.40 -5.27
C GLN A 45 -15.89 -8.51 -6.43
N TYR A 46 -16.10 -9.44 -7.36
CA TYR A 46 -15.29 -9.57 -8.57
C TYR A 46 -15.43 -8.36 -9.50
N PHE A 47 -16.65 -7.83 -9.66
CA PHE A 47 -16.88 -6.60 -10.43
C PHE A 47 -16.20 -5.39 -9.79
N ALA A 48 -16.26 -5.25 -8.46
CA ALA A 48 -15.58 -4.16 -7.77
C ALA A 48 -14.06 -4.25 -7.91
N ILE A 49 -13.47 -5.45 -7.76
CA ILE A 49 -12.01 -5.65 -7.92
C ILE A 49 -11.56 -5.31 -9.35
N THR A 50 -12.29 -5.77 -10.37
CA THR A 50 -11.95 -5.49 -11.78
C THR A 50 -12.08 -4.00 -12.09
N ALA A 51 -13.12 -3.32 -11.59
CA ALA A 51 -13.27 -1.87 -11.72
C ALA A 51 -12.11 -1.11 -11.07
N ILE A 52 -11.73 -1.47 -9.84
CA ILE A 52 -10.62 -0.85 -9.10
C ILE A 52 -9.29 -1.03 -9.88
N LEU A 53 -9.06 -2.18 -10.49
CA LEU A 53 -7.86 -2.43 -11.30
C LEU A 53 -7.83 -1.59 -12.57
N LEU A 54 -8.94 -1.53 -13.30
CA LEU A 54 -9.05 -0.71 -14.51
C LEU A 54 -8.85 0.77 -14.20
N LEU A 55 -9.47 1.26 -13.12
CA LEU A 55 -9.31 2.65 -12.67
C LEU A 55 -7.86 2.95 -12.28
N SER A 56 -7.20 2.04 -11.57
CA SER A 56 -5.79 2.16 -11.19
C SER A 56 -4.87 2.20 -12.41
N TRP A 57 -5.16 1.37 -13.43
CA TRP A 57 -4.41 1.35 -14.68
C TRP A 57 -4.56 2.65 -15.47
N VAL A 58 -5.78 3.14 -15.64
CA VAL A 58 -6.06 4.42 -16.30
C VAL A 58 -5.37 5.56 -15.55
N PHE A 59 -5.43 5.55 -14.21
CA PHE A 59 -4.77 6.55 -13.38
C PHE A 59 -3.24 6.55 -13.56
N SER A 60 -2.64 5.36 -13.65
CA SER A 60 -1.22 5.20 -13.90
C SER A 60 -0.83 5.70 -15.29
N SER A 61 -1.61 5.36 -16.32
CA SER A 61 -1.37 5.79 -17.71
C SER A 61 -1.41 7.33 -17.85
N LEU A 62 -2.31 7.99 -17.13
CA LEU A 62 -2.39 9.47 -17.09
C LEU A 62 -1.18 10.15 -16.44
N SER A 63 -0.42 9.42 -15.61
CA SER A 63 0.73 9.95 -14.88
C SER A 63 2.07 9.74 -15.59
N GLY A 64 2.11 8.95 -16.67
CA GLY A 64 3.30 8.78 -17.51
C GLY A 64 3.48 7.35 -18.04
N GLN A 65 4.59 7.12 -18.75
CA GLN A 65 4.92 5.78 -19.26
C GLN A 65 5.42 4.88 -18.13
N ILE A 66 4.78 3.73 -17.98
CA ILE A 66 5.17 2.71 -17.00
C ILE A 66 6.38 1.96 -17.56
N ARG A 67 7.53 2.10 -16.91
CA ARG A 67 8.69 1.25 -17.23
C ARG A 67 8.40 -0.18 -16.76
N ILE A 68 8.49 -1.15 -17.67
CA ILE A 68 8.26 -2.58 -17.39
C ILE A 68 9.10 -3.09 -16.21
N ARG A 69 10.35 -2.59 -16.05
CA ARG A 69 11.19 -2.92 -14.90
C ARG A 69 10.55 -2.51 -13.56
N ALA A 70 9.93 -1.33 -13.50
CA ALA A 70 9.23 -0.87 -12.31
C ALA A 70 7.98 -1.71 -12.03
N LEU A 71 7.25 -2.14 -13.08
CA LEU A 71 6.10 -3.03 -12.95
C LEU A 71 6.46 -4.35 -12.26
N ILE A 72 7.57 -4.98 -12.67
CA ILE A 72 8.04 -6.24 -12.07
C ILE A 72 8.37 -6.06 -10.59
N PHE A 73 9.08 -4.98 -10.23
CA PHE A 73 9.39 -4.69 -8.83
C PHE A 73 8.14 -4.38 -8.00
N ILE A 74 7.15 -3.71 -8.57
CA ILE A 74 5.86 -3.47 -7.92
C ILE A 74 5.13 -4.78 -7.69
N PHE A 75 5.06 -5.66 -8.70
CA PHE A 75 4.41 -6.96 -8.55
C PHE A 75 5.06 -7.80 -7.46
N ALA A 76 6.39 -7.87 -7.45
CA ALA A 76 7.16 -8.54 -6.40
C ALA A 76 6.93 -7.90 -5.02
N ALA A 77 6.90 -6.57 -4.94
CA ALA A 77 6.61 -5.85 -3.70
C ALA A 77 5.20 -6.18 -3.20
N CYS A 78 4.19 -6.12 -4.07
CA CYS A 78 2.80 -6.45 -3.73
C CYS A 78 2.65 -7.89 -3.26
N PHE A 79 3.31 -8.85 -3.92
CA PHE A 79 3.29 -10.25 -3.48
C PHE A 79 3.90 -10.42 -2.07
N CYS A 80 5.06 -9.82 -1.82
CA CYS A 80 5.66 -9.83 -0.49
C CYS A 80 4.82 -9.09 0.55
N TYR A 81 4.14 -7.99 0.19
CA TYR A 81 3.26 -7.26 1.10
C TYR A 81 2.06 -8.11 1.49
N VAL A 82 1.39 -8.74 0.52
CA VAL A 82 0.23 -9.60 0.79
C VAL A 82 0.59 -10.77 1.69
N LEU A 83 1.72 -11.43 1.43
CA LEU A 83 2.22 -12.50 2.31
C LEU A 83 2.52 -11.99 3.72
N ALA A 84 3.14 -10.81 3.83
CA ALA A 84 3.42 -10.20 5.13
C ALA A 84 2.14 -9.82 5.87
N ASP A 85 1.13 -9.30 5.18
CA ASP A 85 -0.16 -8.92 5.76
C ASP A 85 -0.92 -10.14 6.29
N ILE A 86 -0.97 -11.23 5.51
CA ILE A 86 -1.56 -12.51 5.94
C ILE A 86 -0.81 -13.07 7.16
N ALA A 87 0.53 -13.13 7.10
CA ALA A 87 1.34 -13.63 8.20
C ALA A 87 1.14 -12.80 9.47
N THR A 88 1.08 -11.47 9.34
CA THR A 88 0.83 -10.52 10.44
C THR A 88 -0.52 -10.80 11.08
N VAL A 89 -1.60 -10.98 10.31
CA VAL A 89 -2.92 -11.23 10.89
C VAL A 89 -3.03 -12.62 11.50
N THR A 90 -2.48 -13.66 10.86
CA THR A 90 -2.46 -15.02 11.43
C THR A 90 -1.68 -15.05 12.74
N LEU A 91 -0.55 -14.36 12.81
CA LEU A 91 0.25 -14.25 14.01
C LEU A 91 -0.48 -13.44 15.10
N ALA A 92 -1.16 -12.35 14.74
CA ALA A 92 -1.96 -11.55 15.67
C ALA A 92 -3.07 -12.38 16.33
N LYS A 93 -3.78 -13.21 15.57
CA LYS A 93 -4.82 -14.11 16.09
C LYS A 93 -4.28 -15.18 17.04
N THR A 94 -2.99 -15.48 16.99
CA THR A 94 -2.35 -16.46 17.89
C THR A 94 -2.14 -15.90 19.30
N PHE A 95 -2.01 -14.57 19.44
CA PHE A 95 -1.83 -13.92 20.73
C PHE A 95 -3.18 -13.54 21.35
N LYS A 96 -3.51 -14.09 22.52
CA LYS A 96 -4.70 -13.69 23.32
C LYS A 96 -4.43 -12.41 24.13
N ALA A 97 -3.96 -11.35 23.49
CA ALA A 97 -3.73 -10.04 24.10
C ALA A 97 -4.75 -9.00 23.59
N PRO A 98 -4.96 -7.86 24.25
CA PRO A 98 -5.78 -6.79 23.68
C PRO A 98 -5.19 -6.25 22.35
N PRO A 99 -6.01 -5.64 21.47
CA PRO A 99 -5.61 -5.31 20.08
C PRO A 99 -4.37 -4.42 19.97
N ILE A 100 -4.19 -3.51 20.94
CA ILE A 100 -3.06 -2.58 20.99
C ILE A 100 -1.77 -3.32 21.32
N GLU A 101 -1.80 -4.22 22.32
CA GLU A 101 -0.63 -5.01 22.71
C GLU A 101 -0.21 -5.97 21.58
N GLN A 102 -1.18 -6.60 20.90
CA GLN A 102 -0.91 -7.38 19.70
C GLN A 102 -0.19 -6.53 18.65
N ALA A 103 -0.71 -5.35 18.33
CA ALA A 103 -0.09 -4.47 17.33
C ALA A 103 1.34 -4.06 17.68
N ILE A 104 1.63 -3.81 18.96
CA ILE A 104 2.98 -3.49 19.44
C ILE A 104 3.92 -4.69 19.28
N ILE A 105 3.52 -5.88 19.74
CA ILE A 105 4.33 -7.10 19.64
C ILE A 105 4.65 -7.40 18.18
N LEU A 106 3.66 -7.35 17.29
CA LEU A 106 3.85 -7.60 15.87
C LEU A 106 4.73 -6.56 15.18
N ASN A 107 4.60 -5.28 15.54
CA ASN A 107 5.51 -4.26 15.04
C ASN A 107 6.95 -4.54 15.49
N ILE A 108 7.17 -4.91 16.75
CA ILE A 108 8.49 -5.28 17.26
C ILE A 108 9.08 -6.43 16.45
N TYR A 109 8.33 -7.52 16.23
CA TYR A 109 8.79 -8.64 15.39
C TYR A 109 9.11 -8.21 13.96
N ASN A 110 8.28 -7.38 13.34
CA ASN A 110 8.51 -6.87 11.99
C ASN A 110 9.77 -6.00 11.92
N TYR A 111 10.00 -5.13 12.90
CA TYR A 111 11.20 -4.28 12.94
C TYR A 111 12.47 -5.08 13.27
N ILE A 112 12.41 -6.10 14.13
CA ILE A 112 13.53 -7.01 14.38
C ILE A 112 13.87 -7.78 13.10
N ALA A 113 12.88 -8.34 12.41
CA ALA A 113 13.09 -9.02 11.14
C ALA A 113 13.68 -8.07 10.08
N ALA A 114 13.20 -6.82 10.03
CA ALA A 114 13.76 -5.80 9.15
C ALA A 114 15.21 -5.45 9.52
N LEU A 115 15.55 -5.37 10.81
CA LEU A 115 16.90 -5.10 11.29
C LEU A 115 17.86 -6.22 10.85
N VAL A 116 17.52 -7.48 11.13
CA VAL A 116 18.34 -8.65 10.73
C VAL A 116 18.58 -8.63 9.22
N PHE A 117 17.57 -8.26 8.44
CA PHE A 117 17.69 -8.22 6.98
C PHE A 117 18.49 -7.01 6.45
N PHE A 118 18.44 -5.85 7.12
CA PHE A 118 19.11 -4.63 6.67
C PHE A 118 20.49 -4.40 7.29
N ILE A 119 20.86 -5.08 8.38
CA ILE A 119 22.20 -5.03 8.99
C ILE A 119 23.32 -5.28 7.95
N PRO A 120 23.25 -6.32 7.09
CA PRO A 120 24.29 -6.57 6.09
C PRO A 120 24.42 -5.41 5.09
N CYS A 121 23.30 -4.77 4.73
CA CYS A 121 23.27 -3.63 3.82
C CYS A 121 23.84 -2.35 4.45
N ALA A 122 23.74 -2.19 5.78
CA ALA A 122 24.29 -1.03 6.49
C ALA A 122 25.83 -0.97 6.43
N PHE A 123 26.50 -2.13 6.36
CA PHE A 123 27.96 -2.19 6.23
C PHE A 123 28.48 -1.81 4.84
N ILE A 124 27.65 -1.88 3.81
CA ILE A 124 28.05 -1.65 2.41
C ILE A 124 27.97 -0.16 2.05
N LYS A 125 27.06 0.59 2.69
CA LYS A 125 26.76 1.97 2.29
C LYS A 125 26.81 2.92 3.48
N LYS A 126 27.89 3.72 3.57
CA LYS A 126 28.02 4.77 4.59
C LYS A 126 27.05 5.91 4.29
N VAL A 127 26.06 6.10 5.16
CA VAL A 127 25.10 7.22 5.09
C VAL A 127 25.57 8.33 6.01
N LYS A 128 25.41 9.59 5.60
CA LYS A 128 25.76 10.75 6.43
C LYS A 128 24.75 10.87 7.59
N LEU A 129 25.24 11.11 8.80
CA LEU A 129 24.42 11.24 10.02
C LEU A 129 23.31 12.30 9.91
N ASN A 130 23.58 13.41 9.20
CA ASN A 130 22.63 14.49 9.04
C ASN A 130 21.40 14.09 8.19
N ASP A 131 21.61 13.25 7.16
CA ASP A 131 20.53 12.72 6.33
C ASP A 131 19.68 11.71 7.12
N MET A 132 20.32 10.94 8.01
CA MET A 132 19.63 10.02 8.91
C MET A 132 18.72 10.76 9.90
N TYR A 133 19.17 11.90 10.43
CA TYR A 133 18.39 12.70 11.38
C TYR A 133 17.15 13.33 10.72
N ASN A 134 17.26 13.75 9.47
CA ASN A 134 16.12 14.28 8.71
C ASN A 134 15.03 13.23 8.46
N CYS A 135 15.36 11.94 8.45
CA CYS A 135 14.40 10.85 8.31
C CYS A 135 13.59 10.55 9.58
N LYS A 136 13.88 11.18 10.73
CA LYS A 136 13.22 10.87 12.01
C LYS A 136 11.70 11.03 11.96
N TYR A 137 11.21 12.10 11.32
CA TYR A 137 9.77 12.38 11.23
C TYR A 137 9.05 11.37 10.34
N VAL A 138 9.72 10.90 9.28
CA VAL A 138 9.20 9.86 8.40
C VAL A 138 9.13 8.52 9.15
N ALA A 139 10.14 8.20 9.96
CA ALA A 139 10.15 6.97 10.75
C ALA A 139 9.03 6.94 11.81
N ILE A 140 8.82 8.04 12.53
CA ILE A 140 7.78 8.13 13.56
C ILE A 140 6.39 7.98 12.92
N THR A 141 6.11 8.73 11.85
CA THR A 141 4.82 8.62 11.14
C THR A 141 4.58 7.22 10.58
N TRP A 142 5.65 6.54 10.14
CA TRP A 142 5.59 5.17 9.67
C TRP A 142 5.23 4.17 10.78
N ILE A 143 5.84 4.29 11.96
CA ILE A 143 5.54 3.42 13.12
C ILE A 143 4.09 3.58 13.56
N VAL A 144 3.61 4.82 13.66
CA VAL A 144 2.22 5.12 14.01
C VAL A 144 1.27 4.52 12.97
N SER A 145 1.55 4.72 11.68
CA SER A 145 0.74 4.16 10.60
C SER A 145 0.70 2.63 10.62
N SER A 146 1.84 1.96 10.85
CA SER A 146 1.92 0.49 10.94
C SER A 146 1.10 -0.04 12.12
N THR A 147 1.17 0.62 13.28
CA THR A 147 0.39 0.23 14.47
C THR A 147 -1.11 0.32 14.20
N LEU A 148 -1.58 1.45 13.65
CA LEU A 148 -2.99 1.63 13.31
C LEU A 148 -3.46 0.65 12.24
N MET A 149 -2.59 0.32 11.28
CA MET A 149 -2.90 -0.64 10.22
C MET A 149 -3.12 -2.05 10.79
N VAL A 150 -2.26 -2.51 11.71
CA VAL A 150 -2.43 -3.82 12.35
C VAL A 150 -3.73 -3.88 13.16
N ILE A 151 -4.05 -2.80 13.90
CA ILE A 151 -5.32 -2.70 14.63
C ILE A 151 -6.51 -2.79 13.66
N ALA A 152 -6.47 -2.05 12.55
CA ALA A 152 -7.52 -2.07 11.53
C ALA A 152 -7.70 -3.45 10.88
N PHE A 153 -6.60 -4.15 10.59
CA PHE A 153 -6.64 -5.51 10.05
C PHE A 153 -7.20 -6.53 11.03
N ASN A 154 -6.93 -6.37 12.33
CA ASN A 154 -7.48 -7.24 13.36
C ASN A 154 -9.00 -7.06 13.51
N LEU A 155 -9.50 -5.82 13.37
CA LEU A 155 -10.93 -5.52 13.47
C LEU A 155 -11.73 -5.88 12.21
N SER A 156 -11.19 -5.59 11.02
CA SER A 156 -11.93 -5.70 9.76
C SER A 156 -11.58 -6.94 8.92
N GLY A 157 -10.50 -7.66 9.24
CA GLY A 157 -9.95 -8.74 8.42
C GLY A 157 -8.99 -8.26 7.33
N VAL A 158 -8.17 -9.20 6.82
CA VAL A 158 -7.06 -8.90 5.88
C VAL A 158 -7.58 -8.33 4.56
N VAL A 159 -8.64 -8.91 4.00
CA VAL A 159 -9.15 -8.55 2.67
C VAL A 159 -9.78 -7.16 2.69
N SER A 160 -10.77 -6.96 3.55
CA SER A 160 -11.44 -5.69 3.78
C SER A 160 -10.46 -4.58 4.15
N GLY A 161 -9.51 -4.85 5.04
CA GLY A 161 -8.47 -3.89 5.41
C GLY A 161 -7.59 -3.48 4.21
N ASN A 162 -7.20 -4.43 3.36
CA ASN A 162 -6.41 -4.16 2.17
C ASN A 162 -7.16 -3.34 1.11
N ILE A 163 -8.48 -3.54 0.99
CA ILE A 163 -9.36 -2.76 0.12
C ILE A 163 -9.53 -1.33 0.65
N ILE A 164 -9.76 -1.15 1.95
CA ILE A 164 -9.79 0.21 2.53
C ILE A 164 -8.42 0.89 2.33
N GLN A 165 -7.33 0.17 2.49
CA GLN A 165 -5.98 0.71 2.29
C GLN A 165 -5.70 1.11 0.84
N SER A 166 -6.39 0.54 -0.16
CA SER A 166 -6.24 0.98 -1.55
C SER A 166 -6.73 2.40 -1.79
N LEU A 167 -7.62 2.92 -0.93
CA LEU A 167 -8.03 4.33 -0.93
C LEU A 167 -6.90 5.28 -0.55
N ARG A 168 -5.78 4.80 0.01
CA ARG A 168 -4.63 5.66 0.34
C ARG A 168 -4.13 6.44 -0.89
N GLY A 169 -4.19 5.84 -2.08
CA GLY A 169 -3.85 6.53 -3.33
C GLY A 169 -4.81 7.69 -3.64
N ALA A 170 -6.11 7.46 -3.43
CA ALA A 170 -7.16 8.47 -3.58
C ALA A 170 -6.97 9.63 -2.58
N PHE A 171 -6.77 9.33 -1.29
CA PHE A 171 -6.51 10.35 -0.27
C PHE A 171 -5.23 11.15 -0.54
N GLY A 172 -4.19 10.53 -1.09
CA GLY A 172 -2.97 11.23 -1.49
C GLY A 172 -3.23 12.36 -2.49
N ILE A 173 -4.16 12.16 -3.44
CA ILE A 173 -4.53 13.18 -4.43
C ILE A 173 -5.26 14.34 -3.75
N VAL A 174 -6.19 14.04 -2.83
CA VAL A 174 -6.93 15.05 -2.07
C VAL A 174 -5.97 15.92 -1.24
N ILE A 175 -4.98 15.30 -0.59
CA ILE A 175 -3.96 16.04 0.18
C ILE A 175 -3.11 16.93 -0.73
N VAL A 176 -2.66 16.41 -1.88
CA VAL A 176 -1.90 17.23 -2.85
C VAL A 176 -2.74 18.40 -3.35
N MET A 177 -4.05 18.21 -3.56
CA MET A 177 -4.97 19.28 -3.95
C MET A 177 -5.09 20.38 -2.89
N MET A 178 -5.11 20.02 -1.61
CA MET A 178 -5.19 20.99 -0.52
C MET A 178 -3.91 21.83 -0.39
N PHE A 179 -2.73 21.24 -0.56
CA PHE A 179 -1.45 21.90 -0.29
C PHE A 179 -0.76 22.51 -1.52
N PHE A 180 -0.95 21.98 -2.72
CA PHE A 180 -0.22 22.41 -3.93
C PHE A 180 -1.12 23.10 -4.96
N LYS A 181 -2.22 23.70 -4.52
CA LYS A 181 -3.25 24.32 -5.37
C LYS A 181 -2.69 25.31 -6.41
N ASP A 182 -1.60 26.02 -6.09
CA ASP A 182 -1.03 27.07 -6.94
C ASP A 182 -0.07 26.57 -8.04
N GLN A 183 0.51 25.37 -7.91
CA GLN A 183 1.40 24.80 -8.96
C GLN A 183 0.64 23.96 -10.01
N ILE A 184 -0.67 23.77 -9.84
CA ILE A 184 -1.50 22.81 -10.60
C ILE A 184 -2.29 23.48 -11.74
N ILE A 185 -2.24 24.82 -11.85
CA ILE A 185 -3.10 25.62 -12.73
C ILE A 185 -2.85 25.37 -14.24
N ASP A 186 -1.66 24.87 -14.62
CA ASP A 186 -1.26 24.72 -16.04
C ASP A 186 -1.81 23.47 -16.77
N HIS A 187 -2.40 22.49 -16.06
CA HIS A 187 -2.89 21.24 -16.67
C HIS A 187 -4.31 20.84 -16.23
N LYS A 188 -5.27 21.78 -16.38
CA LYS A 188 -6.68 21.61 -15.98
C LYS A 188 -7.34 20.30 -16.42
N THR A 189 -7.14 19.84 -17.65
CA THR A 189 -7.84 18.65 -18.19
C THR A 189 -7.33 17.32 -17.60
N LYS A 190 -6.01 17.17 -17.40
CA LYS A 190 -5.44 15.94 -16.80
C LYS A 190 -5.74 15.83 -15.30
N TRP A 191 -5.93 16.97 -14.62
CA TRP A 191 -6.21 16.99 -13.19
C TRP A 191 -7.66 16.63 -12.86
N GLN A 192 -8.64 17.15 -13.62
CA GLN A 192 -10.05 16.77 -13.44
C GLN A 192 -10.25 15.27 -13.59
N THR A 193 -9.61 14.63 -14.57
CA THR A 193 -9.65 13.18 -14.74
C THR A 193 -9.07 12.43 -13.52
N LYS A 194 -8.00 12.93 -12.90
CA LYS A 194 -7.42 12.31 -11.69
C LYS A 194 -8.35 12.38 -10.48
N VAL A 195 -9.06 13.49 -10.32
CA VAL A 195 -10.07 13.64 -9.25
C VAL A 195 -11.27 12.74 -9.50
N THR A 196 -11.78 12.69 -10.74
CA THR A 196 -12.90 11.80 -11.11
C THR A 196 -12.53 10.33 -10.92
N LEU A 197 -11.32 9.91 -11.29
CA LEU A 197 -10.83 8.55 -11.06
C LEU A 197 -10.72 8.24 -9.56
N SER A 198 -10.20 9.18 -8.76
CA SER A 198 -10.15 9.03 -7.31
C SER A 198 -11.54 8.84 -6.69
N LEU A 199 -12.55 9.60 -7.14
CA LEU A 199 -13.93 9.46 -6.68
C LEU A 199 -14.54 8.13 -7.12
N LEU A 200 -14.30 7.71 -8.37
CA LEU A 200 -14.77 6.42 -8.86
C LEU A 200 -14.13 5.26 -8.09
N MET A 201 -12.84 5.33 -7.75
CA MET A 201 -12.18 4.32 -6.94
C MET A 201 -12.80 4.23 -5.53
N THR A 202 -13.13 5.37 -4.92
CA THR A 202 -13.87 5.38 -3.65
C THR A 202 -15.25 4.75 -3.79
N LEU A 203 -15.97 5.06 -4.87
CA LEU A 203 -17.29 4.50 -5.14
C LEU A 203 -17.24 2.98 -5.37
N SER A 204 -16.22 2.49 -6.08
CA SER A 204 -15.99 1.05 -6.27
C SER A 204 -15.68 0.33 -4.97
N VAL A 205 -14.95 0.97 -4.04
CA VAL A 205 -14.72 0.41 -2.70
C VAL A 205 -16.03 0.37 -1.90
N VAL A 206 -16.86 1.41 -1.95
CA VAL A 206 -18.18 1.41 -1.28
C VAL A 206 -19.07 0.30 -1.85
N CYS A 207 -19.08 0.12 -3.17
CA CYS A 207 -19.83 -0.93 -3.85
C CYS A 207 -19.35 -2.36 -3.53
N PHE A 208 -18.13 -2.52 -3.00
CA PHE A 208 -17.65 -3.83 -2.51
C PHE A 208 -18.29 -4.22 -1.16
N TYR A 209 -18.75 -3.24 -0.37
CA TYR A 209 -19.29 -3.45 0.97
C TYR A 209 -20.83 -3.49 1.03
N ILE A 210 -21.50 -3.09 -0.06
CA ILE A 210 -22.96 -3.14 -0.22
C ILE A 210 -23.32 -4.47 -0.87
#